data_AF-A0A2N6FPW4-F1
#
_entry.id   AF-A0A2N6FPW4-F1
#
_cell.length_a   1.000
_cell.length_b   1.000
_cell.length_c   1.000
_cell.angle_alpha   90.00
_cell.angle_beta   90.00
_cell.angle_gamma   90.00
#
_symmetry.space_group_name_H-M   'P 1'
#
loop_
_entity.id
_entity.type
_entity.pdbx_description
1 polymer ?
#
loop_
_entity_poly.entity_id
_entity_poly.type
_entity_poly.pdbx_seq_one_letter_code
_entity_poly.pdbx_strand_id
1 'polypeptide(L)' 'MTQEEIQEFKETIATTIMPIVQYMTEEQIKNTIKNVEKNNPELPEGFSNMLYEQILIMKYNGRIS' A
#
# COMPACT_ATOMS: atom_id res chain seq x y z
N MET A 1 15.48 0.32 5.51
CA MET A 1 15.25 1.56 4.74
C MET A 1 15.74 2.73 5.55
N THR A 2 16.39 3.70 4.92
CA THR A 2 16.73 5.00 5.52
C THR A 2 15.45 5.83 5.72
N GLN A 3 15.53 6.93 6.47
CA GLN A 3 14.38 7.82 6.64
C GLN A 3 13.92 8.45 5.31
N GLU A 4 14.87 8.76 4.43
CA GLU A 4 14.61 9.29 3.09
C GLU A 4 13.89 8.26 2.22
N GLU A 5 14.38 7.01 2.17
CA GLU A 5 13.73 5.92 1.43
C GLU A 5 12.31 5.63 1.94
N ILE A 6 12.08 5.72 3.26
CA ILE A 6 10.75 5.56 3.84
C ILE A 6 9.82 6.68 3.39
N GLN A 7 10.33 7.91 3.31
CA GLN A 7 9.56 9.06 2.89
C GLN A 7 9.18 8.95 1.41
N GLU A 8 10.15 8.65 0.54
CA GLU A 8 9.92 8.41 -0.89
C GLU A 8 8.92 7.29 -1.14
N PHE A 9 9.01 6.20 -0.36
CA PHE A 9 8.06 5.10 -0.45
C PHE A 9 6.63 5.54 -0.11
N LYS A 10 6.47 6.30 0.99
CA LYS A 10 5.15 6.84 1.38
C LYS A 10 4.58 7.80 0.36
N GLU A 11 5.40 8.68 -0.19
CA GLU A 11 5.01 9.63 -1.24
C GLU A 11 4.60 8.92 -2.53
N THR A 12 5.34 7.86 -2.90
CA THR A 12 5.00 7.02 -4.04
C THR A 12 3.63 6.36 -3.86
N ILE A 13 3.34 5.80 -2.68
CA ILE A 13 2.02 5.23 -2.37
C ILE A 13 0.94 6.32 -2.46
N ALA A 14 1.18 7.49 -1.85
CA ALA A 14 0.22 8.59 -1.81
C ALA A 14 -0.13 9.14 -3.21
N THR A 15 0.84 9.20 -4.12
CA THR A 15 0.66 9.77 -5.46
C THR A 15 0.14 8.77 -6.48
N THR A 16 0.51 7.49 -6.37
CA THR A 16 0.22 6.47 -7.39
C THR A 16 -0.91 5.51 -7.00
N ILE A 17 -0.95 5.08 -5.74
CA ILE A 17 -1.87 4.02 -5.28
C ILE A 17 -3.13 4.63 -4.64
N MET A 18 -2.97 5.62 -3.77
CA MET A 18 -4.09 6.23 -3.02
C MET A 18 -5.25 6.74 -3.88
N PRO A 19 -5.02 7.39 -5.04
CA PRO A 19 -6.11 7.86 -5.90
C PRO A 19 -7.05 6.74 -6.37
N ILE A 20 -6.55 5.51 -6.45
CA ILE A 20 -7.29 4.33 -6.89
C ILE A 20 -7.94 3.63 -5.70
N VAL A 21 -7.14 3.29 -4.69
CA VAL A 21 -7.59 2.46 -3.56
C VAL A 21 -8.56 3.19 -2.62
N GLN A 22 -8.64 4.52 -2.68
CA GLN A 22 -9.65 5.28 -1.91
C GLN A 22 -11.09 4.84 -2.22
N TYR A 23 -11.36 4.39 -3.44
CA TYR A 23 -12.68 3.92 -3.90
C TYR A 23 -12.85 2.39 -3.82
N MET A 24 -11.84 1.67 -3.35
CA MET A 24 -11.89 0.22 -3.18
C MET A 24 -12.27 -0.17 -1.74
N THR A 25 -12.90 -1.33 -1.58
CA THR A 25 -13.08 -1.98 -0.27
C THR A 25 -11.77 -2.59 0.21
N GLU A 26 -11.65 -2.82 1.52
CA GLU A 26 -10.47 -3.48 2.10
C GLU A 26 -10.19 -4.85 1.50
N GLU A 27 -11.24 -5.64 1.25
CA GLU A 27 -11.12 -6.95 0.61
C GLU A 27 -10.58 -6.83 -0.83
N GLN A 28 -11.07 -5.87 -1.60
CA GLN A 28 -10.57 -5.63 -2.96
C GLN A 28 -9.10 -5.22 -2.93
N ILE A 29 -8.70 -4.32 -2.01
CA ILE A 29 -7.30 -3.91 -1.86
C ILE A 29 -6.43 -5.12 -1.53
N LYS A 30 -6.82 -5.88 -0.51
CA LYS A 30 -6.10 -7.07 -0.02
C LYS A 30 -5.93 -8.13 -1.11
N ASN A 31 -6.98 -8.41 -1.88
CA ASN A 31 -6.93 -9.41 -2.94
C ASN A 31 -6.03 -8.95 -4.10
N THR A 32 -6.12 -7.67 -4.49
CA THR A 32 -5.28 -7.11 -5.56
C THR A 32 -3.79 -7.20 -5.22
N ILE A 33 -3.38 -6.70 -4.05
CA ILE A 33 -1.96 -6.67 -3.67
C ILE A 33 -1.38 -8.08 -3.42
N LYS A 34 -2.18 -9.01 -2.89
CA LYS A 34 -1.76 -10.42 -2.75
C LYS A 34 -1.53 -11.07 -4.11
N ASN A 35 -2.39 -10.77 -5.08
CA ASN A 35 -2.20 -11.26 -6.45
C ASN A 35 -0.95 -10.63 -7.09
N VAL A 36 -0.62 -9.37 -6.79
CA VAL A 36 0.64 -8.76 -7.26
C VAL A 36 1.83 -9.52 -6.68
N GLU A 37 1.93 -9.71 -5.36
CA GLU A 37 3.06 -10.45 -4.76
C GLU A 37 3.17 -11.89 -5.32
N LYS A 38 2.04 -12.59 -5.45
CA LYS A 38 2.02 -13.95 -6.00
C LYS A 38 2.57 -14.05 -7.44
N ASN A 39 2.35 -13.02 -8.26
CA ASN A 39 2.73 -13.03 -9.68
C ASN A 39 4.10 -12.39 -9.95
N ASN A 40 4.76 -11.83 -8.93
CA ASN A 40 6.03 -11.14 -9.04
C ASN A 40 7.00 -11.74 -7.99
N PRO A 41 7.61 -12.90 -8.26
CA PRO A 41 8.45 -13.64 -7.31
C PRO A 41 9.74 -12.89 -6.91
N GLU A 42 10.08 -11.82 -7.63
CA GLU A 42 11.15 -10.88 -7.28
C GLU A 42 10.80 -9.96 -6.10
N LEU A 43 9.51 -9.83 -5.78
CA LEU A 43 9.09 -9.05 -4.62
C LEU A 43 9.45 -9.79 -3.32
N PRO A 44 9.91 -9.06 -2.29
CA PRO A 44 10.19 -9.66 -0.99
C PRO A 44 8.94 -10.32 -0.39
N GLU A 45 9.13 -11.46 0.27
CA GLU A 45 8.05 -12.12 1.02
C GLU A 45 7.47 -11.17 2.08
N GLY A 46 6.14 -11.07 2.11
CA GLY A 46 5.42 -10.18 3.01
C GLY A 46 5.26 -8.75 2.49
N PHE A 47 5.72 -8.46 1.28
CA PHE A 47 5.56 -7.13 0.66
C PHE A 47 4.09 -6.71 0.59
N SER A 48 3.18 -7.60 0.20
CA SER A 48 1.76 -7.25 0.13
C SER A 48 1.17 -6.91 1.49
N ASN A 49 1.60 -7.58 2.56
CA ASN A 49 1.13 -7.26 3.92
C ASN A 49 1.63 -5.87 4.36
N MET A 50 2.91 -5.57 4.12
CA MET A 50 3.48 -4.25 4.41
C MET A 50 2.75 -3.13 3.67
N LEU A 51 2.53 -3.31 2.35
CA LEU A 51 1.83 -2.33 1.53
C LEU A 51 0.36 -2.19 1.95
N TYR A 52 -0.30 -3.29 2.31
CA TYR A 52 -1.67 -3.27 2.82
C TYR A 52 -1.80 -2.37 4.03
N GLU A 53 -0.93 -2.57 5.03
CA GLU A 53 -0.93 -1.79 6.26
C GLU A 53 -0.73 -0.30 6.00
N GLN A 54 0.22 0.06 5.13
CA GLN A 54 0.44 1.47 4.76
C GLN A 54 -0.78 2.08 4.07
N ILE A 55 -1.43 1.35 3.15
CA ILE A 55 -2.65 1.80 2.49
C ILE A 55 -3.77 2.03 3.52
N LEU A 56 -3.97 1.12 4.47
CA LEU A 56 -5.00 1.28 5.50
C LEU A 56 -4.72 2.48 6.40
N ILE A 57 -3.48 2.62 6.87
CA ILE A 57 -3.04 3.78 7.65
C ILE A 57 -3.35 5.07 6.88
N MET A 58 -2.96 5.18 5.61
CA MET A 58 -3.21 6.39 4.81
C MET A 58 -4.70 6.64 4.54
N LYS A 59 -5.47 5.59 4.25
CA LYS A 59 -6.91 5.68 3.94
C LYS A 59 -7.73 6.11 5.16
N TYR A 60 -7.31 5.78 6.37
CA TYR A 60 -8.06 6.05 7.60
C TYR A 60 -7.46 7.12 8.52
N ASN A 61 -6.15 7.34 8.52
CA ASN A 61 -5.54 8.43 9.30
C ASN A 61 -5.93 9.83 8.78
N GLY A 62 -6.21 9.98 7.48
CA GLY A 62 -6.73 11.23 6.92
C GLY A 62 -8.21 11.53 7.24
N ARG A 63 -8.90 10.63 7.96
CA ARG A 63 -10.34 10.74 8.29
C ARG A 63 -10.61 11.17 9.73
N ILE A 64 -9.57 11.36 10.54
CA ILE A 64 -9.69 11.97 11.87
C ILE A 64 -9.41 13.46 11.72
N SER A 65 -10.48 14.20 11.42
CA SER A 65 -10.57 15.66 11.56
C SER A 65 -10.61 16.07 13.02
#